data_AF-C6WFY5-F1
#
_entry.id   AF-C6WFY5-F1
#
_cell.length_a   1.000
_cell.length_b   1.000
_cell.length_c   1.000
_cell.angle_alpha   90.00
_cell.angle_beta   90.00
_cell.angle_gamma   90.00
#
_symmetry.space_group_name_H-M   'P 1'
#
loop_
_entity.id
_entity.type
_entity.pdbx_description
1 polymer ?
#
loop_
_entity_poly.entity_id
_entity_poly.type
_entity_poly.pdbx_seq_one_letter_code
_entity_poly.pdbx_strand_id
1 'polypeptide(L)'
;MTTLVWHVPGNRELDLSEADHRLVTGLRGAGELLCLESASGQGELRVEHVRGRYRAVHVGGDDGAEPGRCGGGPHEILPVTDEHRQRWDYWHRAGDDAGHPSEVGRDLVGSGPQDVAIHGPVPTGVQVRASQVSSATARSRATRSRRAGWLPLWFTAADRSPSWFHRVPSAGCNRVSWDHLPPRGTAVATGLKRVVAARCAVDSFDRCPVAGRGHCAASTRGWRRCPATPWTGWRRRSRPVSWFR
;
A
#
# COMPACT_ATOMS: atom_id res chain seq x y z
N MET A 1 -1.36 -2.62 14.61
CA MET A 1 -0.13 -2.85 13.84
C MET A 1 -0.51 -3.88 12.77
N THR A 2 -0.25 -3.64 11.49
CA THR A 2 -0.49 -4.65 10.45
C THR A 2 0.71 -5.58 10.43
N THR A 3 0.50 -6.88 10.56
CA THR A 3 1.58 -7.88 10.44
C THR A 3 1.37 -8.67 9.16
N LEU A 4 2.37 -8.64 8.27
CA LEU A 4 2.40 -9.50 7.09
C LEU A 4 2.96 -10.88 7.40
N VAL A 5 2.26 -11.89 6.90
CA VAL A 5 2.69 -13.28 6.99
C VAL A 5 2.61 -13.95 5.62
N TRP A 6 3.46 -14.95 5.39
CA TRP A 6 3.33 -15.87 4.27
C TRP A 6 2.54 -17.09 4.72
N HIS A 7 1.40 -17.34 4.09
CA HIS A 7 0.64 -18.57 4.29
C HIS A 7 1.20 -19.66 3.39
N VAL A 8 1.88 -20.62 3.99
CA VAL A 8 2.64 -21.67 3.28
C VAL A 8 1.70 -22.58 2.47
N PRO A 9 0.60 -23.15 3.03
CA PRO A 9 -0.30 -24.01 2.26
C PRO A 9 -0.97 -23.31 1.08
N GLY A 10 -1.33 -22.04 1.25
CA GLY A 10 -1.98 -21.24 0.19
C GLY A 10 -1.00 -20.51 -0.71
N ASN A 11 0.30 -20.63 -0.46
CA ASN A 11 1.38 -19.97 -1.19
C ASN A 11 1.13 -18.48 -1.47
N ARG A 12 0.70 -17.74 -0.45
CA ARG A 12 0.29 -16.33 -0.59
C ARG A 12 0.58 -15.48 0.65
N GLU A 13 0.69 -14.17 0.47
CA GLU A 13 0.86 -13.20 1.56
C GLU A 13 -0.50 -12.86 2.18
N LEU A 14 -0.60 -12.88 3.52
CA LEU A 14 -1.77 -12.47 4.29
C LEU A 14 -1.42 -11.29 5.20
N ASP A 15 -2.41 -10.43 5.47
CA ASP A 15 -2.34 -9.42 6.53
C ASP A 15 -3.16 -9.90 7.74
N LEU A 16 -2.52 -10.06 8.90
CA LEU A 16 -3.18 -10.59 10.11
C LEU A 16 -4.28 -9.68 10.67
N SER A 17 -4.43 -8.46 10.16
CA SER A 17 -5.46 -7.53 10.59
C SER A 17 -6.72 -7.49 9.69
N GLU A 18 -6.85 -8.37 8.69
CA GLU A 18 -7.79 -8.17 7.57
C GLU A 18 -8.54 -9.43 7.07
N ALA A 19 -8.94 -9.45 5.78
CA ALA A 19 -9.96 -10.30 5.11
C ALA A 19 -9.88 -11.80 5.44
N ASP A 20 -8.68 -12.29 5.68
CA ASP A 20 -8.39 -13.69 5.89
C ASP A 20 -8.53 -14.15 7.36
N HIS A 21 -9.16 -13.34 8.22
CA HIS A 21 -9.36 -13.67 9.64
C HIS A 21 -9.92 -15.09 9.85
N ARG A 22 -10.93 -15.52 9.09
CA ARG A 22 -11.50 -16.89 9.21
C ARG A 22 -10.49 -17.97 8.84
N LEU A 23 -9.71 -17.76 7.77
CA LEU A 23 -8.66 -18.68 7.36
C LEU A 23 -7.60 -18.76 8.46
N VAL A 24 -7.06 -17.62 8.87
CA VAL A 24 -5.97 -17.51 9.85
C VAL A 24 -6.37 -18.11 11.20
N THR A 25 -7.56 -17.79 11.71
CA THR A 25 -8.02 -18.32 13.02
C THR A 25 -8.38 -19.81 13.00
N GLY A 26 -8.57 -20.37 11.80
CA GLY A 26 -8.74 -21.81 11.56
C GLY A 26 -7.44 -22.60 11.54
N LEU A 27 -6.29 -21.94 11.38
CA LEU A 27 -4.98 -22.59 11.42
C LEU A 27 -4.69 -23.13 12.83
N ARG A 28 -4.00 -24.27 12.88
CA ARG A 28 -3.77 -25.04 14.12
C ARG A 28 -2.33 -25.57 14.21
N GLY A 29 -1.64 -25.69 13.09
CA GLY A 29 -0.27 -26.20 13.01
C GLY A 29 0.77 -25.09 13.19
N ALA A 30 1.95 -25.51 13.65
CA ALA A 30 3.19 -24.77 13.44
C ALA A 30 3.60 -24.95 11.96
N GLY A 31 4.15 -23.93 11.31
CA GLY A 31 4.69 -24.02 9.95
C GLY A 31 3.73 -23.55 8.85
N GLU A 32 2.48 -23.21 9.22
CA GLU A 32 1.46 -22.75 8.27
C GLU A 32 1.63 -21.26 7.92
N LEU A 33 2.28 -20.49 8.81
CA LEU A 33 2.52 -19.06 8.66
C LEU A 33 4.00 -18.72 8.88
N LEU A 34 4.58 -17.88 8.02
CA LEU A 34 5.91 -17.29 8.21
C LEU A 34 5.80 -15.78 8.37
N CYS A 35 6.40 -15.23 9.42
CA CYS A 35 6.47 -13.79 9.64
C CYS A 35 7.40 -13.14 8.62
N LEU A 36 6.84 -12.24 7.79
CA LEU A 36 7.61 -11.48 6.80
C LEU A 36 8.29 -10.25 7.39
N GLU A 37 7.98 -9.94 8.65
CA GLU A 37 8.56 -8.80 9.37
C GLU A 37 9.73 -9.21 10.30
N SER A 38 10.02 -10.52 10.41
CA SER A 38 11.19 -10.99 11.16
C SER A 38 12.50 -10.58 10.49
N ALA A 39 13.57 -10.42 11.28
CA ALA A 39 14.89 -10.05 10.74
C ALA A 39 15.44 -11.08 9.74
N SER A 40 15.09 -12.36 9.90
CA SER A 40 15.41 -13.46 9.00
C SER A 40 14.42 -13.62 7.83
N GLY A 41 13.27 -12.93 7.88
CA GLY A 41 12.19 -13.06 6.89
C GLY A 41 11.44 -14.40 6.89
N GLN A 42 11.70 -15.27 7.88
CA GLN A 42 11.18 -16.65 7.94
C GLN A 42 10.91 -17.11 9.39
N GLY A 43 10.43 -16.21 10.26
CA GLY A 43 10.04 -16.61 11.62
C GLY A 43 8.74 -17.42 11.58
N GLU A 44 8.79 -18.70 11.91
CA GLU A 44 7.60 -19.55 11.91
C GLU A 44 6.60 -19.10 12.97
N LEU A 45 5.33 -18.97 12.59
CA LEU A 45 4.26 -18.51 13.47
C LEU A 45 3.24 -19.62 13.74
N ARG A 46 2.76 -19.67 14.97
CA ARG A 46 1.61 -20.48 15.40
C ARG A 46 0.46 -19.57 15.84
N VAL A 47 -0.76 -19.92 15.45
CA VAL A 47 -1.97 -19.21 15.88
C VAL A 47 -2.44 -19.76 17.23
N GLU A 48 -2.63 -18.87 18.20
CA GLU A 48 -3.14 -19.17 19.54
C GLU A 48 -4.42 -18.40 19.84
N HIS A 49 -5.30 -19.03 20.62
CA HIS A 49 -6.50 -18.40 21.14
C HIS A 49 -6.38 -18.27 22.66
N VAL A 50 -6.18 -17.05 23.15
CA VAL A 50 -5.93 -16.76 24.57
C VAL A 50 -6.88 -15.67 25.03
N ARG A 51 -7.69 -15.96 26.07
CA ARG A 51 -8.65 -15.01 26.68
C ARG A 51 -9.58 -14.33 25.65
N GLY A 52 -10.10 -15.11 24.70
CA GLY A 52 -11.05 -14.59 23.70
C GLY A 52 -10.40 -13.81 22.54
N ARG A 53 -9.07 -13.84 22.41
CA ARG A 53 -8.34 -13.14 21.35
C ARG A 53 -7.42 -14.09 20.60
N TYR A 54 -7.35 -13.89 19.28
CA TYR A 54 -6.42 -14.63 18.43
C TYR A 54 -5.10 -13.87 18.29
N ARG A 55 -4.00 -14.61 18.36
CA ARG A 55 -2.65 -14.08 18.23
C ARG A 55 -1.78 -15.04 17.42
N ALA A 56 -0.86 -14.53 16.61
CA ALA A 56 0.20 -15.32 16.01
C ALA A 56 1.50 -15.12 16.80
N VAL A 57 2.08 -16.20 17.30
CA VAL A 57 3.31 -16.22 18.11
C VAL A 57 4.43 -16.94 17.37
N HIS A 58 5.67 -16.53 17.57
CA HIS A 58 6.82 -17.22 16.96
C HIS A 58 7.07 -18.58 17.63
N VAL A 59 7.36 -19.59 16.82
CA VAL A 59 7.73 -20.93 17.27
C VAL A 59 9.23 -20.93 17.58
N GLY A 60 9.62 -21.25 18.83
CA GLY A 60 11.02 -21.28 19.26
C GLY A 60 11.45 -20.17 20.25
N GLY A 61 10.53 -19.28 20.64
CA GLY A 61 10.79 -18.25 21.66
C GLY A 61 11.50 -17.00 21.13
N ASP A 62 11.39 -15.92 21.91
CA ASP A 62 11.74 -14.53 21.56
C ASP A 62 13.21 -14.16 21.81
N ASP A 63 14.06 -15.14 22.15
CA ASP A 63 15.28 -14.95 22.92
C ASP A 63 16.47 -14.29 22.18
N GLY A 64 16.24 -13.75 20.98
CA GLY A 64 17.30 -13.10 20.19
C GLY A 64 16.83 -11.98 19.25
N ALA A 65 15.58 -11.52 19.37
CA ALA A 65 15.09 -10.47 18.49
C ALA A 65 15.63 -9.09 18.90
N GLU A 66 16.60 -8.58 18.13
CA GLU A 66 17.05 -7.17 18.19
C GLU A 66 15.83 -6.22 18.24
N PRO A 67 15.77 -5.26 19.19
CA PRO A 67 14.67 -4.34 19.31
C PRO A 67 14.51 -3.54 18.00
N GLY A 68 13.38 -3.71 17.30
CA GLY A 68 12.98 -2.79 16.23
C GLY A 68 12.59 -3.37 14.87
N ARG A 69 12.53 -4.70 14.66
CA ARG A 69 11.92 -5.27 13.43
C ARG A 69 10.79 -6.26 13.65
N CYS A 70 10.88 -7.11 14.65
CA CYS A 70 9.76 -7.91 15.14
C CYS A 70 10.13 -8.26 16.57
N GLY A 71 9.80 -7.37 17.51
CA GLY A 71 10.29 -7.44 18.90
C GLY A 71 9.61 -8.55 19.68
N GLY A 72 9.88 -9.82 19.33
CA GLY A 72 9.47 -11.06 20.00
C GLY A 72 7.96 -11.30 20.11
N GLY A 73 7.24 -10.33 20.65
CA GLY A 73 5.87 -10.49 21.11
C GLY A 73 4.83 -10.89 20.05
N PRO A 74 3.67 -11.36 20.54
CA PRO A 74 2.58 -11.86 19.70
C PRO A 74 2.04 -10.79 18.74
N HIS A 75 1.72 -11.22 17.53
CA HIS A 75 0.96 -10.44 16.56
C HIS A 75 -0.53 -10.63 16.81
N GLU A 76 -1.26 -9.54 17.08
CA GLU A 76 -2.71 -9.63 17.26
C GLU A 76 -3.39 -9.89 15.91
N ILE A 77 -4.27 -10.89 15.87
CA ILE A 77 -5.11 -11.20 14.71
C ILE A 77 -6.45 -10.52 14.94
N LEU A 78 -6.75 -9.50 14.14
CA LEU A 78 -7.93 -8.67 14.32
C LEU A 78 -8.97 -8.98 13.24
N PRO A 79 -10.26 -9.09 13.59
CA PRO A 79 -11.32 -9.20 12.59
C PRO A 79 -11.48 -7.88 11.84
N VAL A 80 -11.89 -7.97 10.57
CA VAL A 80 -12.31 -6.79 9.79
C VAL A 80 -13.54 -6.16 10.46
N THR A 81 -13.41 -4.91 10.90
CA THR A 81 -14.53 -4.14 11.49
C THR A 81 -15.54 -3.75 10.42
N ASP A 82 -16.78 -3.47 10.82
CA ASP A 82 -17.83 -3.08 9.88
C ASP A 82 -17.51 -1.74 9.19
N GLU A 83 -16.88 -0.78 9.89
CA GLU A 83 -16.43 0.47 9.26
C GLU A 83 -15.32 0.23 8.23
N HIS A 84 -14.50 -0.79 8.44
CA HIS A 84 -13.47 -1.18 7.48
C HIS A 84 -14.11 -1.81 6.23
N ARG A 85 -15.12 -2.69 6.39
CA ARG A 85 -15.89 -3.24 5.27
C ARG A 85 -16.63 -2.17 4.49
N GLN A 86 -17.27 -1.22 5.18
CA GLN A 86 -17.95 -0.09 4.54
C GLN A 86 -17.02 0.72 3.62
N ARG A 87 -15.74 0.86 4.00
CA ARG A 87 -14.73 1.53 3.16
C ARG A 87 -14.35 0.70 1.94
N TRP A 88 -14.27 -0.62 2.06
CA TRP A 88 -14.07 -1.50 0.90
C TRP A 88 -15.26 -1.39 -0.05
N ASP A 89 -16.47 -1.50 0.47
CA ASP A 89 -17.70 -1.38 -0.31
C ASP A 89 -17.82 -0.01 -1.00
N TYR A 90 -17.37 1.06 -0.33
CA TYR A 90 -17.29 2.38 -0.93
C TYR A 90 -16.37 2.40 -2.16
N TRP A 91 -15.13 1.88 -2.02
CA TRP A 91 -14.17 1.87 -3.13
C TRP A 91 -14.57 0.94 -4.27
N HIS A 92 -15.18 -0.20 -3.94
CA HIS A 92 -15.78 -1.12 -4.92
C HIS A 92 -16.88 -0.41 -5.72
N ARG A 93 -17.88 0.16 -5.04
CA ARG A 93 -18.94 0.93 -5.72
C ARG A 93 -18.41 2.12 -6.50
N ALA A 94 -17.36 2.79 -6.03
CA ALA A 94 -16.75 3.89 -6.77
C ALA A 94 -16.08 3.44 -8.08
N GLY A 95 -15.51 2.23 -8.12
CA GLY A 95 -15.01 1.62 -9.35
C GLY A 95 -16.16 1.31 -10.32
N ASP A 96 -17.20 0.66 -9.83
CA ASP A 96 -18.36 0.27 -10.64
C ASP A 96 -19.13 1.48 -11.18
N ASP A 97 -19.36 2.51 -10.35
CA ASP A 97 -19.98 3.78 -10.75
C ASP A 97 -19.13 4.54 -11.79
N ALA A 98 -17.81 4.30 -11.84
CA ALA A 98 -16.92 4.81 -12.87
C ALA A 98 -16.89 3.94 -14.14
N GLY A 99 -17.70 2.88 -14.21
CA GLY A 99 -17.75 1.95 -15.33
C GLY A 99 -16.52 1.02 -15.40
N HIS A 100 -15.87 0.75 -14.27
CA HIS A 100 -14.70 -0.10 -14.20
C HIS A 100 -14.98 -1.30 -13.29
N PRO A 101 -14.79 -2.55 -13.78
CA PRO A 101 -14.97 -3.73 -12.93
C PRO A 101 -14.08 -3.62 -11.69
N SER A 102 -14.64 -3.96 -10.53
CA SER A 102 -13.88 -3.91 -9.29
C SER A 102 -14.15 -5.13 -8.41
N GLU A 103 -13.17 -5.51 -7.59
CA GLU A 103 -13.19 -6.72 -6.78
C GLU A 103 -12.66 -6.44 -5.38
N VAL A 104 -13.30 -7.00 -4.34
CA VAL A 104 -12.91 -6.83 -2.93
C VAL A 104 -12.05 -8.00 -2.45
N GLY A 105 -11.01 -7.71 -1.67
CA GLY A 105 -10.24 -8.70 -0.91
C GLY A 105 -9.43 -9.66 -1.77
N ARG A 106 -8.75 -9.15 -2.81
CA ARG A 106 -8.01 -9.98 -3.75
C ARG A 106 -6.51 -9.90 -3.51
N ASP A 107 -5.88 -11.07 -3.42
CA ASP A 107 -4.44 -11.16 -3.63
C ASP A 107 -4.14 -11.07 -5.12
N LEU A 108 -3.48 -9.97 -5.50
CA LEU A 108 -3.12 -9.72 -6.88
C LEU A 108 -1.70 -10.24 -7.08
N VAL A 109 -1.54 -11.11 -8.07
CA VAL A 109 -0.26 -11.77 -8.38
C VAL A 109 0.87 -10.74 -8.45
N GLY A 110 1.87 -10.92 -7.58
CA GLY A 110 3.05 -10.07 -7.50
C GLY A 110 2.87 -8.71 -6.80
N SER A 111 1.64 -8.28 -6.49
CA SER A 111 1.33 -7.05 -5.74
C SER A 111 1.14 -7.31 -4.24
N GLY A 112 0.71 -8.52 -3.89
CA GLY A 112 0.23 -8.86 -2.56
C GLY A 112 -1.25 -8.46 -2.36
N PRO A 113 -1.80 -8.68 -1.15
CA PRO A 113 -3.21 -8.45 -0.87
C PRO A 113 -3.59 -6.98 -1.08
N GLN A 114 -4.64 -6.76 -1.88
CA GLN A 114 -5.32 -5.48 -2.00
C GLN A 114 -6.73 -5.60 -1.41
N ASP A 115 -7.17 -4.52 -0.80
CA ASP A 115 -8.51 -4.45 -0.21
C ASP A 115 -9.56 -4.33 -1.30
N VAL A 116 -9.27 -3.52 -2.33
CA VAL A 116 -10.10 -3.41 -3.54
C VAL A 116 -9.20 -3.29 -4.77
N ALA A 117 -9.48 -4.07 -5.80
CA ALA A 117 -8.85 -3.98 -7.12
C ALA A 117 -9.83 -3.34 -8.10
N ILE A 118 -9.43 -2.28 -8.82
CA ILE A 118 -10.25 -1.59 -9.83
C ILE A 118 -9.57 -1.75 -11.19
N HIS A 119 -10.27 -2.40 -12.14
CA HIS A 119 -9.78 -2.76 -13.47
C HIS A 119 -10.09 -1.66 -14.51
N GLY A 120 -9.69 -0.43 -14.22
CA GLY A 120 -9.78 0.69 -15.16
C GLY A 120 -8.64 0.72 -16.20
N PRO A 121 -8.56 1.77 -17.03
CA PRO A 121 -7.46 1.97 -17.98
C PRO A 121 -6.07 1.94 -17.33
N VAL A 122 -6.01 2.35 -16.06
CA VAL A 122 -4.88 2.11 -15.17
C VAL A 122 -5.39 1.20 -14.04
N PRO A 123 -5.00 -0.09 -14.01
CA PRO A 123 -5.37 -0.99 -12.92
C PRO A 123 -4.93 -0.39 -11.59
N THR A 124 -5.86 -0.23 -10.65
CA THR A 124 -5.60 0.46 -9.38
C THR A 124 -5.87 -0.48 -8.21
N GLY A 125 -4.86 -0.68 -7.36
CA GLY A 125 -4.97 -1.47 -6.13
C GLY A 125 -5.14 -0.53 -4.94
N VAL A 126 -6.29 -0.60 -4.29
CA VAL A 126 -6.63 0.22 -3.12
C VAL A 126 -6.29 -0.54 -1.84
N GLN A 127 -5.57 0.12 -0.93
CA GLN A 127 -5.31 -0.35 0.43
C GLN A 127 -5.95 0.60 1.43
N VAL A 128 -7.02 0.17 2.08
CA VAL A 128 -7.68 0.89 3.17
C VAL A 128 -6.94 0.56 4.47
N ARG A 129 -6.35 1.57 5.10
CA ARG A 129 -5.62 1.38 6.35
C ARG A 129 -6.11 2.35 7.42
N ALA A 130 -6.68 1.78 8.48
CA ALA A 130 -7.07 2.49 9.70
C ALA A 130 -5.99 2.42 10.79
N SER A 131 -5.09 1.43 10.72
CA SER A 131 -4.09 1.11 11.73
C SER A 131 -2.72 1.72 11.42
N GLN A 132 -1.86 1.79 12.43
CA GLN A 132 -0.48 2.27 12.27
C GLN A 132 0.34 1.27 11.44
N VAL A 133 0.71 1.71 10.23
CA VAL A 133 1.67 1.08 9.34
C VAL A 133 2.93 1.95 9.31
N SER A 134 4.12 1.36 9.22
CA SER A 134 5.34 2.16 9.07
C SER A 134 5.45 2.77 7.67
N SER A 135 6.08 3.93 7.52
CA SER A 135 6.36 4.52 6.20
C SER A 135 7.27 3.64 5.34
N ALA A 136 8.09 2.78 5.93
CA ALA A 136 8.92 1.83 5.20
C ALA A 136 8.07 0.71 4.60
N THR A 137 7.19 0.11 5.40
CA THR A 137 6.25 -0.94 4.97
C THR A 137 5.33 -0.42 3.87
N ALA A 138 4.71 0.75 4.06
CA ALA A 138 3.82 1.33 3.05
C ALA A 138 4.54 1.56 1.71
N ARG A 139 5.76 2.13 1.74
CA ARG A 139 6.57 2.33 0.52
C ARG A 139 6.96 1.02 -0.16
N SER A 140 7.34 0.01 0.63
CA SER A 140 7.69 -1.32 0.11
C SER A 140 6.50 -1.94 -0.62
N ARG A 141 5.33 -1.99 0.03
CA ARG A 141 4.08 -2.51 -0.55
C ARG A 141 3.66 -1.72 -1.80
N ALA A 142 3.69 -0.39 -1.75
CA ALA A 142 3.36 0.45 -2.90
C ALA A 142 4.33 0.22 -4.08
N THR A 143 5.63 0.08 -3.80
CA THR A 143 6.62 -0.23 -4.84
C THR A 143 6.38 -1.60 -5.47
N ARG A 144 6.03 -2.59 -4.64
CA ARG A 144 5.70 -3.95 -5.10
C ARG A 144 4.48 -3.95 -6.01
N SER A 145 3.39 -3.32 -5.58
CA SER A 145 2.17 -3.13 -6.36
C SER A 145 2.44 -2.43 -7.69
N ARG A 146 3.25 -1.36 -7.67
CA ARG A 146 3.68 -0.67 -8.89
C ARG A 146 4.46 -1.54 -9.85
N ARG A 147 5.38 -2.38 -9.34
CA ARG A 147 6.14 -3.34 -10.15
C ARG A 147 5.27 -4.43 -10.76
N ALA A 148 4.18 -4.79 -10.09
CA ALA A 148 3.17 -5.72 -10.58
C ALA A 148 2.20 -5.10 -11.60
N GLY A 149 2.41 -3.84 -12.00
CA GLY A 149 1.57 -3.16 -13.00
C GLY A 149 0.35 -2.43 -12.42
N TRP A 150 0.18 -2.43 -11.11
CA TRP A 150 -0.93 -1.77 -10.42
C TRP A 150 -0.54 -0.36 -9.96
N LEU A 151 -1.46 0.60 -10.05
CA LEU A 151 -1.32 1.88 -9.38
C LEU A 151 -1.67 1.68 -7.89
N PRO A 152 -0.70 1.82 -6.96
CA PRO A 152 -1.00 1.72 -5.54
C PRO A 152 -1.75 2.96 -5.07
N LEU A 153 -2.92 2.80 -4.47
CA LEU A 153 -3.67 3.86 -3.82
C LEU A 153 -3.91 3.52 -2.35
N TRP A 154 -3.35 4.31 -1.45
CA TRP A 154 -3.52 4.11 -0.02
C TRP A 154 -4.60 5.03 0.53
N PHE A 155 -5.61 4.46 1.17
CA PHE A 155 -6.71 5.22 1.75
C PHE A 155 -6.69 5.18 3.27
N THR A 156 -6.96 6.31 3.91
CA THR A 156 -7.19 6.34 5.36
C THR A 156 -8.31 7.31 5.72
N ALA A 157 -9.02 6.95 6.79
CA ALA A 157 -10.01 7.81 7.45
C ALA A 157 -9.57 8.14 8.89
N ALA A 158 -8.28 8.00 9.19
CA ALA A 158 -7.74 8.34 10.50
C ALA A 158 -7.75 9.87 10.73
N ASP A 159 -8.11 10.29 11.95
CA ASP A 159 -8.16 11.71 12.33
C ASP A 159 -6.80 12.42 12.17
N ARG A 160 -5.72 11.69 12.47
CA ARG A 160 -4.36 12.17 12.30
C ARG A 160 -3.76 11.56 11.05
N SER A 161 -3.17 12.41 10.21
CA SER A 161 -2.47 11.95 9.01
C SER A 161 -1.36 10.97 9.41
N PRO A 162 -1.40 9.72 8.94
CA PRO A 162 -0.39 8.75 9.29
C PRO A 162 0.95 9.10 8.65
N SER A 163 2.05 8.68 9.27
CA SER A 163 3.42 9.01 8.82
C SER A 163 3.72 8.59 7.38
N TRP A 164 3.02 7.58 6.87
CA TRP A 164 3.13 7.09 5.50
C TRP A 164 2.34 7.89 4.45
N PHE A 165 1.33 8.68 4.85
CA PHE A 165 0.33 9.27 3.95
C PHE A 165 0.91 10.09 2.79
N HIS A 166 2.04 10.75 3.01
CA HIS A 166 2.71 11.54 1.97
C HIS A 166 3.91 10.84 1.33
N ARG A 167 4.13 9.57 1.66
CA ARG A 167 5.26 8.76 1.17
C ARG A 167 4.85 7.78 0.08
N VAL A 168 3.55 7.59 -0.12
CA VAL A 168 2.93 6.76 -1.16
C VAL A 168 1.71 7.48 -1.73
N PRO A 169 1.25 7.18 -2.96
CA PRO A 169 0.03 7.78 -3.47
C PRO A 169 -1.14 7.45 -2.54
N SER A 170 -1.75 8.48 -1.98
CA SER A 170 -2.73 8.32 -0.91
C SER A 170 -3.93 9.24 -1.08
N ALA A 171 -5.09 8.78 -0.60
CA ALA A 171 -6.32 9.53 -0.44
C ALA A 171 -6.73 9.52 1.04
N GLY A 172 -7.24 10.65 1.52
CA GLY A 172 -7.79 10.78 2.86
C GLY A 172 -9.27 11.14 2.78
N CYS A 173 -10.03 10.77 3.82
CA CYS A 173 -11.39 11.26 4.00
C CYS A 173 -11.45 12.18 5.22
N ASN A 174 -12.20 13.27 5.11
CA ASN A 174 -12.56 14.09 6.26
C ASN A 174 -13.54 13.32 7.15
N ARG A 175 -13.69 13.71 8.43
CA ARG A 175 -14.77 13.20 9.28
C ARG A 175 -16.12 13.65 8.71
N VAL A 176 -16.70 12.83 7.87
CA VAL A 176 -18.07 12.96 7.37
C VAL A 176 -18.78 11.67 7.75
N SER A 177 -19.98 11.79 8.33
CA SER A 177 -20.79 10.59 8.59
C SER A 177 -21.02 9.85 7.28
N TRP A 178 -21.05 8.52 7.33
CA TRP A 178 -21.48 7.71 6.19
C TRP A 178 -22.91 8.06 5.74
N ASP A 179 -23.72 8.67 6.61
CA ASP A 179 -25.06 9.16 6.26
C ASP A 179 -25.03 10.46 5.43
N HIS A 180 -23.88 11.14 5.38
CA HIS A 180 -23.71 12.47 4.78
C HIS A 180 -22.61 12.47 3.72
N LEU A 181 -22.50 11.40 2.94
CA LEU A 181 -21.54 11.35 1.83
C LEU A 181 -21.82 12.46 0.80
N PRO A 182 -20.76 13.03 0.19
CA PRO A 182 -20.95 13.98 -0.89
C PRO A 182 -21.65 13.28 -2.08
N PRO A 183 -22.40 14.03 -2.92
CA PRO A 183 -23.14 13.44 -4.03
C PRO A 183 -22.25 12.56 -4.93
N ARG A 184 -22.85 11.53 -5.54
CA ARG A 184 -22.13 10.66 -6.48
C ARG A 184 -21.45 11.48 -7.59
N GLY A 185 -20.25 11.05 -7.98
CA GLY A 185 -19.45 11.74 -8.99
C GLY A 185 -18.75 13.02 -8.52
N THR A 186 -18.79 13.34 -7.21
CA THR A 186 -18.10 14.51 -6.68
C THR A 186 -16.81 14.11 -5.93
N ALA A 187 -15.75 14.87 -6.16
CA ALA A 187 -14.50 14.74 -5.43
C ALA A 187 -13.97 16.14 -5.10
N VAL A 188 -13.61 16.37 -3.83
CA VAL A 188 -12.99 17.62 -3.40
C VAL A 188 -11.51 17.36 -3.18
N ALA A 189 -10.68 17.87 -4.09
CA ALA A 189 -9.25 17.93 -3.88
C ALA A 189 -8.95 19.05 -2.88
N THR A 190 -8.69 18.70 -1.62
CA THR A 190 -8.41 19.67 -0.53
C THR A 190 -7.03 20.34 -0.64
N GLY A 191 -6.23 19.99 -1.66
CA GLY A 191 -5.05 20.76 -2.07
C GLY A 191 -3.85 19.91 -2.48
N LEU A 192 -3.00 20.48 -3.35
CA LEU A 192 -1.65 20.00 -3.60
C LEU A 192 -0.76 20.36 -2.40
N LYS A 193 -0.40 19.39 -1.55
CA LYS A 193 0.45 19.67 -0.38
C LYS A 193 1.87 20.12 -0.77
N ARG A 194 2.42 19.58 -1.86
CA ARG A 194 3.78 19.90 -2.29
C ARG A 194 3.96 19.68 -3.79
N VAL A 195 4.16 20.76 -4.53
CA VAL A 195 4.76 20.72 -5.87
C VAL A 195 6.24 21.01 -5.68
N VAL A 196 7.09 20.01 -5.87
CA VAL A 196 8.54 20.23 -5.87
C VAL A 196 8.98 20.45 -7.31
N ALA A 197 9.28 21.70 -7.65
CA ALA A 197 10.08 21.98 -8.83
C ALA A 197 11.50 21.50 -8.53
N ALA A 198 11.88 20.34 -9.08
CA ALA A 198 13.29 19.94 -9.09
C ALA A 198 13.99 20.70 -10.22
N ARG A 199 15.16 21.29 -9.93
CA ARG A 199 16.06 21.71 -10.99
C ARG A 199 16.40 20.47 -11.82
N CYS A 200 16.46 20.62 -13.14
CA CYS A 200 16.99 19.58 -14.00
C CYS A 200 18.50 19.49 -13.78
N ALA A 201 18.90 18.92 -12.65
CA ALA A 201 20.28 18.79 -12.22
C ALA A 201 20.55 17.31 -11.88
N VAL A 202 21.77 16.86 -12.17
CA VAL A 202 22.17 15.44 -12.07
C VAL A 202 22.08 14.90 -10.64
N ASP A 203 22.18 15.79 -9.65
CA ASP A 203 22.03 15.52 -8.22
C ASP A 203 20.57 15.32 -7.78
N SER A 204 19.61 15.72 -8.62
CA SER A 204 18.17 15.66 -8.30
C SER A 204 17.55 14.28 -8.59
N PHE A 205 18.38 13.30 -8.99
CA PHE A 205 17.97 11.93 -9.27
C PHE A 205 18.87 10.93 -8.52
N ASP A 206 18.27 9.95 -7.84
CA ASP A 206 19.01 8.86 -7.17
C ASP A 206 19.80 7.98 -8.17
N ARG A 207 19.40 7.98 -9.45
CA ARG A 207 20.08 7.29 -10.56
C ARG A 207 19.95 8.11 -11.83
N CYS A 208 20.98 8.08 -12.68
CA CYS A 208 20.94 8.81 -13.95
C CYS A 208 19.77 8.34 -14.83
N PRO A 209 18.81 9.22 -15.18
CA PRO A 209 17.64 8.83 -15.97
C PRO A 209 17.98 8.44 -17.43
N VAL A 210 19.18 8.80 -17.91
CA VAL A 210 19.64 8.47 -19.28
C VAL A 210 20.37 7.13 -19.34
N ALA A 211 21.21 6.82 -18.33
CA ALA A 211 22.07 5.64 -18.35
C ALA A 211 21.57 4.49 -17.46
N GLY A 212 20.57 4.75 -16.60
CA GLY A 212 20.02 3.77 -15.65
C GLY A 212 20.98 3.32 -14.54
N ARG A 213 22.25 3.77 -14.56
CA ARG A 213 23.33 3.39 -13.64
C ARG A 213 24.18 4.60 -13.30
N GLY A 214 24.62 4.71 -12.04
CA GLY A 214 25.51 5.77 -11.54
C GLY A 214 24.93 7.19 -11.56
N HIS A 215 25.74 8.16 -11.14
CA HIS A 215 25.50 9.59 -11.36
C HIS A 215 25.82 9.94 -12.81
N CYS A 216 25.07 10.86 -13.45
CA CYS A 216 25.28 11.21 -14.87
C CYS A 216 26.63 11.89 -15.18
N ALA A 217 27.52 12.03 -14.20
CA ALA A 217 28.80 12.73 -14.33
C ALA A 217 29.94 11.88 -14.94
N ALA A 218 29.74 10.59 -15.19
CA ALA A 218 30.83 9.70 -15.62
C ALA A 218 31.19 9.78 -17.13
N SER A 219 30.53 10.62 -17.94
CA SER A 219 30.95 10.84 -19.34
C SER A 219 31.42 12.28 -19.54
N THR A 220 32.73 12.48 -19.43
CA THR A 220 33.42 13.76 -19.67
C THR A 220 33.35 14.25 -21.13
N ARG A 221 32.56 13.58 -22.00
CA ARG A 221 32.28 14.00 -23.39
C ARG A 221 30.80 14.29 -23.67
N GLY A 222 29.96 14.45 -22.63
CA GLY A 222 28.50 14.54 -22.78
C GLY A 222 27.81 15.81 -22.31
N TRP A 223 28.54 16.82 -21.80
CA TRP A 223 27.95 18.03 -21.19
C TRP A 223 27.12 18.92 -22.14
N ARG A 224 27.02 18.58 -23.43
CA ARG A 224 26.26 19.33 -24.44
C ARG A 224 24.86 18.76 -24.76
N ARG A 225 24.32 17.83 -23.97
CA ARG A 225 22.99 17.23 -24.24
C ARG A 225 22.02 17.16 -23.06
N CYS A 226 22.16 18.01 -22.05
CA CYS A 226 20.97 18.48 -21.36
C CYS A 226 20.58 19.79 -22.04
N PRO A 227 19.54 19.81 -22.90
CA PRO A 227 19.07 21.08 -23.43
C PRO A 227 18.68 21.95 -22.23
N ALA A 228 19.16 23.19 -22.22
CA ALA A 228 18.80 24.20 -21.21
C ALA A 228 17.32 24.60 -21.28
N THR A 229 16.49 23.89 -22.05
CA THR A 229 15.06 23.98 -21.96
C THR A 229 14.59 23.22 -20.71
N PRO A 230 13.78 23.83 -19.83
CA PRO A 230 13.03 23.04 -18.87
C PRO A 230 12.29 21.96 -19.64
N TRP A 231 12.21 20.75 -19.07
CA TRP A 231 11.35 19.71 -19.59
C TRP A 231 9.91 20.25 -19.66
N THR A 232 9.54 20.83 -20.79
CA THR A 232 8.16 21.12 -21.19
C THR A 232 7.59 19.83 -21.77
N GLY A 233 7.67 18.76 -20.97
CA GLY A 233 6.95 17.51 -21.21
C GLY A 233 5.43 17.67 -21.07
N TRP A 234 4.94 18.89 -20.83
CA TRP A 234 3.57 19.28 -21.08
C TRP A 234 3.44 19.77 -22.53
N ARG A 235 3.46 18.86 -23.50
CA ARG A 235 2.69 19.13 -24.72
C ARG A 235 1.23 19.15 -24.31
N ARG A 236 0.68 20.36 -24.17
CA ARG A 236 -0.76 20.60 -24.25
C ARG A 236 -1.26 19.97 -25.56
N ARG A 237 -1.72 18.73 -25.50
CA ARG A 237 -3.02 18.42 -26.09
C ARG A 237 -4.03 18.66 -25.00
N SER A 238 -4.32 19.93 -24.76
CA SER A 238 -5.55 20.35 -24.12
C SER A 238 -6.71 19.98 -25.04
N ARG A 239 -7.09 18.70 -25.03
CA ARG A 239 -8.50 18.36 -25.04
C ARG A 239 -8.94 18.45 -23.56
N PRO A 240 -10.07 19.08 -23.26
CA PRO A 240 -10.62 19.07 -21.91
C PRO A 240 -10.77 17.60 -21.50
N VAL A 241 -10.04 17.18 -20.47
CA VAL A 241 -10.34 15.93 -19.78
C VAL A 241 -11.51 16.26 -18.88
N SER A 242 -12.73 16.03 -19.38
CA SER A 242 -13.89 15.90 -18.50
C SER A 242 -13.69 14.63 -17.71
N TRP A 243 -13.33 14.76 -16.44
CA TRP A 243 -13.66 13.72 -15.49
C TRP A 243 -15.16 13.81 -15.27
N PHE A 244 -15.87 12.71 -15.53
CA PHE A 244 -17.32 12.53 -15.49
C PHE A 244 -18.11 13.11 -16.69
N ARG A 245 -18.57 12.18 -17.53
CA ARG A 245 -19.94 12.13 -18.05
C ARG A 245 -20.48 10.74 -17.78
#